data_AF-A0A0N0UW96-F1
#
_entry.id   AF-A0A0N0UW96-F1
#
_cell.length_a   1.000
_cell.length_b   1.000
_cell.length_c   1.000
_cell.angle_alpha   90.00
_cell.angle_beta   90.00
_cell.angle_gamma   90.00
#
_symmetry.space_group_name_H-M   'P 1'
#
loop_
_entity.id
_entity.type
_entity.pdbx_description
1 polymer ?
#
loop_
_entity_poly.entity_id
_entity_poly.type
_entity_poly.pdbx_seq_one_letter_code
_entity_poly.pdbx_strand_id
1 'polypeptide(L)'
;MLLDERKQMWQDRIDAYKSSGVPSVKAWCKQNQVGVQSMYSWMKRLETEPTHVAYPLTQWVAIDSSNSMEETSTLTVKVGDVSIEIKEGFSHSLFNEVLQVLQSHVK
;
A
#
# COMPACT_ATOMS: atom_id res chain seq x y z
N MET A 1 1.73 -22.11 18.88
CA MET A 1 2.21 -22.91 17.73
C MET A 1 2.96 -21.99 16.82
N LEU A 2 4.24 -22.28 16.65
CA LEU A 2 5.24 -21.41 16.05
C LEU A 2 4.92 -21.26 14.55
N LEU A 3 5.09 -20.05 14.01
CA LEU A 3 4.84 -19.74 12.60
C LEU A 3 5.59 -20.69 11.66
N ASP A 4 6.74 -21.21 12.11
CA ASP A 4 7.60 -22.15 11.40
C ASP A 4 7.01 -23.55 11.23
N GLU A 5 6.34 -24.10 12.26
CA GLU A 5 5.72 -25.43 12.18
C GLU A 5 4.63 -25.44 11.09
N ARG A 6 3.83 -24.37 11.06
CA ARG A 6 2.79 -24.20 10.05
C ARG A 6 3.41 -24.04 8.66
N LYS A 7 4.51 -23.30 8.54
CA LYS A 7 5.22 -23.12 7.26
C LYS A 7 5.72 -24.45 6.72
N GLN A 8 6.35 -25.28 7.54
CA GLN A 8 6.84 -26.59 7.14
C GLN A 8 5.69 -27.49 6.66
N MET A 9 4.59 -27.54 7.41
CA MET A 9 3.41 -28.33 7.00
C MET A 9 2.86 -27.92 5.63
N TRP A 10 2.87 -26.63 5.30
CA TRP A 10 2.38 -26.14 4.01
C TRP A 10 3.40 -26.35 2.88
N GLN A 11 4.69 -26.28 3.18
CA GLN A 11 5.75 -26.62 2.25
C GLN A 11 5.63 -28.09 1.82
N ASP A 12 5.53 -29.02 2.78
CA ASP A 12 5.40 -30.45 2.49
C ASP A 12 4.16 -30.76 1.63
N ARG A 13 3.04 -30.04 1.88
CA ARG A 13 1.81 -30.17 1.09
C ARG A 13 1.97 -29.67 -0.35
N ILE A 14 2.68 -28.56 -0.54
CA ILE A 14 2.92 -28.01 -1.88
C ILE A 14 3.89 -28.91 -2.66
N ASP A 15 4.89 -29.48 -2.01
CA ASP A 15 5.80 -30.43 -2.64
C ASP A 15 5.11 -31.76 -2.98
N ALA A 16 4.18 -32.22 -2.14
CA ALA A 16 3.29 -33.34 -2.46
C ALA A 16 2.36 -33.01 -3.65
N TYR A 17 1.87 -31.77 -3.76
CA TYR A 17 1.12 -31.31 -4.93
C TYR A 17 1.98 -31.33 -6.20
N LYS A 18 3.17 -30.74 -6.16
CA LYS A 18 4.11 -30.74 -7.31
C LYS A 18 4.48 -32.16 -7.75
N SER A 19 4.73 -33.05 -6.78
CA SER A 19 5.09 -34.46 -7.05
C SER A 19 3.90 -35.28 -7.56
N SER A 20 2.67 -34.90 -7.22
CA SER A 20 1.47 -35.59 -7.69
C SER A 20 1.19 -35.38 -9.19
N GLY A 21 1.83 -34.39 -9.83
CA GLY A 21 1.66 -34.09 -11.25
C GLY A 21 0.25 -33.63 -11.63
N VAL A 22 -0.58 -33.27 -10.66
CA VAL A 22 -1.98 -32.86 -10.90
C VAL A 22 -2.01 -31.43 -11.45
N PRO A 23 -2.57 -31.19 -12.64
CA PRO A 23 -2.57 -29.85 -13.24
C PRO A 23 -3.51 -28.87 -12.53
N SER A 24 -4.42 -29.36 -11.69
CA SER A 24 -5.39 -28.53 -10.97
C SER A 24 -5.22 -28.60 -9.46
N VAL A 25 -4.84 -27.46 -8.86
CA VAL A 25 -4.80 -27.25 -7.41
C VAL A 25 -6.13 -27.62 -6.75
N LYS A 26 -7.27 -27.31 -7.39
CA LYS A 26 -8.61 -27.58 -6.84
C LYS A 26 -8.89 -29.07 -6.73
N ALA A 27 -8.47 -29.86 -7.72
CA ALA A 27 -8.62 -31.32 -7.71
C ALA A 27 -7.76 -31.95 -6.61
N TRP A 28 -6.51 -31.51 -6.48
CA TRP A 28 -5.61 -31.98 -5.43
C TRP A 28 -6.11 -31.62 -4.02
N CYS A 29 -6.57 -30.38 -3.84
CA CYS A 29 -7.16 -29.91 -2.59
C CYS A 29 -8.42 -30.71 -2.20
N LYS A 30 -9.26 -31.09 -3.17
CA LYS A 30 -10.44 -31.93 -2.93
C LYS A 30 -10.05 -33.34 -2.46
N GLN A 31 -9.02 -33.94 -3.06
CA GLN A 31 -8.55 -35.28 -2.71
C GLN A 31 -7.85 -35.33 -1.34
N ASN A 32 -7.09 -34.28 -1.00
CA ASN A 32 -6.31 -34.19 0.23
C ASN A 32 -7.03 -33.44 1.36
N GLN A 33 -8.32 -33.11 1.18
CA GLN A 33 -9.13 -32.32 2.12
C GLN A 33 -8.47 -31.01 2.57
N VAL A 34 -7.74 -30.36 1.66
CA VAL A 34 -7.07 -29.09 1.91
C VAL A 34 -7.95 -27.94 1.40
N GLY A 35 -8.07 -26.88 2.20
CA GLY A 35 -8.78 -25.68 1.78
C GLY A 35 -8.09 -24.99 0.60
N VAL A 36 -8.79 -24.87 -0.53
CA VAL A 36 -8.25 -24.25 -1.76
C VAL A 36 -7.76 -22.82 -1.54
N GLN A 37 -8.50 -22.03 -0.76
CA GLN A 37 -8.11 -20.66 -0.41
C GLN A 37 -6.82 -20.63 0.40
N SER A 38 -6.69 -21.53 1.38
CA SER A 38 -5.46 -21.65 2.16
C SER A 38 -4.29 -22.05 1.27
N MET A 39 -4.49 -22.99 0.34
CA MET A 39 -3.47 -23.39 -0.61
C MET A 39 -2.95 -22.22 -1.45
N TYR A 40 -3.84 -21.42 -2.06
CA TYR A 40 -3.41 -20.23 -2.81
C TYR A 40 -2.70 -19.21 -1.93
N SER A 41 -3.22 -18.94 -0.73
CA SER A 41 -2.59 -18.04 0.22
C SER A 41 -1.19 -18.50 0.62
N TRP A 42 -0.98 -19.80 0.83
CA TRP A 42 0.31 -20.37 1.20
C TRP A 42 1.29 -20.48 0.03
N MET A 43 0.83 -20.84 -1.17
CA MET A 43 1.66 -20.77 -2.38
C MET A 43 2.19 -19.35 -2.58
N LYS A 44 1.32 -18.35 -2.53
CA LYS A 44 1.73 -16.94 -2.61
C LYS A 44 2.71 -16.58 -1.50
N ARG A 45 2.46 -16.99 -0.26
CA ARG A 45 3.35 -16.68 0.88
C ARG A 45 4.73 -17.31 0.74
N LEU A 46 4.81 -18.53 0.23
CA LEU A 46 6.06 -19.27 0.04
C LEU A 46 6.81 -18.84 -1.22
N GLU A 47 6.10 -18.39 -2.26
CA GLU A 47 6.69 -17.77 -3.46
C GLU A 47 7.21 -16.36 -3.18
N THR A 48 6.51 -15.62 -2.30
CA THR A 48 6.91 -14.27 -1.94
C THR A 48 8.13 -14.29 -1.03
N GLU A 49 8.36 -15.36 -0.25
CA GLU A 49 9.54 -15.58 0.61
C GLU A 49 10.80 -15.73 -0.24
N PRO A 50 11.60 -14.67 -0.39
CA PRO A 50 12.86 -14.73 -1.07
C PRO A 50 13.77 -15.54 -0.17
N THR A 51 14.56 -16.40 -0.79
CA THR A 51 15.81 -16.91 -0.24
C THR A 51 16.63 -15.71 0.25
N HIS A 52 16.52 -15.35 1.53
CA HIS A 52 17.31 -14.30 2.19
C HIS A 52 17.74 -13.14 1.25
N VAL A 53 16.78 -12.52 0.55
CA VAL A 53 16.93 -11.10 0.25
C VAL A 53 15.96 -10.43 1.18
N ALA A 54 16.51 -9.61 2.07
CA ALA A 54 15.77 -8.80 2.99
C ALA A 54 14.56 -8.24 2.25
N TYR A 55 13.38 -8.77 2.55
CA TYR A 55 12.22 -7.90 2.53
C TYR A 55 12.65 -6.67 3.32
N PRO A 56 12.35 -5.44 2.86
CA PRO A 56 12.23 -4.39 3.85
C PRO A 56 11.10 -4.87 4.75
N LEU A 57 11.47 -5.50 5.86
CA LEU A 57 10.75 -5.37 7.11
C LEU A 57 10.30 -3.91 7.09
N THR A 58 9.01 -3.68 7.20
CA THR A 58 8.47 -2.33 7.33
C THR A 58 9.11 -1.76 8.59
N GLN A 59 10.33 -1.27 8.45
CA GLN A 59 11.10 -0.61 9.46
C GLN A 59 10.42 0.74 9.45
N TRP A 60 9.57 0.94 10.45
CA TRP A 60 9.13 2.26 10.81
C TRP A 60 10.41 2.96 11.27
N VAL A 61 11.09 3.61 10.34
CA VAL A 61 12.13 4.59 10.66
C VAL A 61 11.36 5.70 11.35
N ALA A 62 11.67 5.93 12.63
CA ALA A 62 11.34 7.20 13.24
C ALA A 62 12.10 8.25 12.41
N ILE A 63 11.36 9.02 11.62
CA ILE A 63 11.91 10.24 11.03
C ILE A 63 12.18 11.14 12.23
N ASP A 64 13.45 11.24 12.61
CA ASP A 64 13.91 12.36 13.40
C ASP A 64 13.55 13.60 12.58
N SER A 65 12.60 14.37 13.09
CA SER A 65 12.22 15.68 12.59
C SER A 65 13.33 16.70 12.88
N SER A 66 14.53 16.41 12.37
CA SER A 66 15.68 17.31 12.30
C SER A 66 15.90 17.82 10.88
N ASN A 67 14.92 17.64 9.99
CA ASN A 67 14.79 18.53 8.85
C ASN A 67 13.74 19.57 9.23
N SER A 68 14.23 20.75 9.61
CA SER A 68 13.48 22.00 9.58
C SER A 68 12.95 22.17 8.16
N MET A 69 11.84 21.50 7.87
CA MET A 69 11.02 21.81 6.73
C MET A 69 10.27 23.04 7.22
N GLU A 70 10.69 24.19 6.71
CA GLU A 70 9.99 25.45 6.88
C GLU A 70 8.49 25.13 6.74
N GLU A 71 7.75 25.24 7.84
CA GLU A 71 6.31 25.12 7.84
C GLU A 71 5.80 26.33 7.06
N THR A 72 5.84 26.27 5.73
CA THR A 72 5.23 27.29 4.89
C THR A 72 3.75 27.15 5.12
N SER A 73 3.17 27.98 5.98
CA SER A 73 1.76 27.97 6.31
C SER A 73 0.96 28.18 5.01
N THR A 74 0.40 27.11 4.46
CA THR A 74 -0.41 27.20 3.25
C THR A 74 -1.87 27.44 3.62
N LEU A 75 -2.43 28.58 3.22
CA LEU A 75 -3.84 28.89 3.36
C LEU A 75 -4.60 28.37 2.14
N THR A 76 -5.56 27.47 2.35
CA THR A 76 -6.44 27.00 1.26
C THR A 76 -7.80 27.68 1.35
N VAL A 77 -8.21 28.36 0.27
CA VAL A 77 -9.52 29.01 0.13
C VAL A 77 -10.38 28.18 -0.81
N LYS A 78 -11.60 27.83 -0.39
CA LYS A 78 -12.58 27.11 -1.22
C LYS A 78 -13.80 27.98 -1.50
N VAL A 79 -14.16 28.12 -2.77
CA VAL A 79 -15.36 28.84 -3.24
C VAL A 79 -16.10 27.95 -4.23
N GLY A 80 -17.21 27.36 -3.80
CA GLY A 80 -17.94 26.37 -4.60
C GLY A 80 -17.05 25.17 -4.98
N ASP A 81 -16.92 24.91 -6.28
CA ASP A 81 -16.07 23.83 -6.82
C ASP A 81 -14.60 24.25 -7.02
N VAL A 82 -14.25 25.51 -6.72
CA VAL A 82 -12.89 26.03 -6.90
C VAL A 82 -12.12 25.99 -5.58
N SER A 83 -10.89 25.46 -5.61
CA SER A 83 -9.95 25.48 -4.49
C SER A 83 -8.68 26.24 -4.90
N ILE A 84 -8.24 27.16 -4.04
CA ILE A 84 -7.04 27.99 -4.26
C ILE A 84 -6.11 27.77 -3.08
N GLU A 85 -4.86 27.38 -3.36
CA GLU A 85 -3.81 27.21 -2.37
C GLU A 85 -2.88 28.43 -2.38
N ILE A 86 -2.67 29.04 -1.22
CA ILE A 86 -1.90 30.25 -1.04
C ILE A 86 -0.75 29.93 -0.09
N LYS A 87 0.49 30.21 -0.52
CA LYS A 87 1.70 29.98 0.27
C LYS A 87 2.20 31.27 0.89
N GLU A 88 3.02 31.19 1.93
CA GLU A 88 3.71 32.35 2.48
C GLU A 88 4.58 33.05 1.41
N GLY A 89 4.59 34.38 1.40
CA GLY A 89 5.28 35.17 0.36
C GLY A 89 4.48 35.39 -0.92
N PHE A 90 3.18 35.06 -0.94
CA PHE A 90 2.33 35.34 -2.10
C PHE A 90 2.16 36.85 -2.35
N SER A 91 1.94 37.20 -3.62
CA SER A 91 1.63 38.58 -3.99
C SER A 91 0.17 38.92 -3.65
N HIS A 92 -0.01 39.84 -2.70
CA HIS A 92 -1.33 40.34 -2.31
C HIS A 92 -2.09 40.99 -3.47
N SER A 93 -1.40 41.65 -4.41
CA SER A 93 -2.03 42.26 -5.58
C SER A 93 -2.58 41.18 -6.52
N LEU A 94 -1.78 40.15 -6.80
CA LEU A 94 -2.19 39.03 -7.65
C LEU A 94 -3.37 38.27 -7.01
N PHE A 95 -3.33 38.03 -5.71
CA PHE A 95 -4.42 37.35 -5.01
C PHE A 95 -5.73 38.15 -5.06
N ASN A 96 -5.67 39.47 -4.90
CA ASN A 96 -6.84 40.34 -5.04
C ASN A 96 -7.40 40.36 -6.47
N GLU A 97 -6.54 40.40 -7.49
CA GLU A 97 -6.99 40.31 -8.89
C GLU A 97 -7.71 38.99 -9.16
N VAL A 98 -7.15 37.87 -8.69
CA VAL A 98 -7.78 36.55 -8.81
C VAL A 98 -9.14 36.51 -8.10
N LEU A 99 -9.24 37.07 -6.89
CA LEU A 99 -10.51 37.16 -6.16
C LEU A 99 -11.55 38.03 -6.88
N GLN A 100 -11.15 39.17 -7.46
CA GLN A 100 -12.05 40.04 -8.22
C GLN A 100 -12.61 39.34 -9.46
N VAL A 101 -11.75 38.63 -10.21
CA VAL A 101 -12.18 37.85 -11.37
C VAL A 101 -13.17 36.77 -10.92
N LEU A 102 -12.87 36.03 -9.86
CA LEU A 102 -13.77 34.99 -9.35
C LEU A 102 -15.11 35.55 -8.87
N GLN A 103 -15.13 36.71 -8.18
CA GLN A 103 -16.38 37.37 -7.80
C GLN A 103 -17.20 37.85 -9.00
N SER A 104 -16.55 38.22 -10.12
CA SER A 104 -17.25 38.63 -11.34
C SER A 104 -17.82 37.47 -12.17
N HIS A 105 -17.29 36.25 -11.99
CA HIS A 105 -17.66 35.06 -12.75
C HIS A 105 -18.49 34.04 -11.95
N VAL A 106 -18.51 34.12 -10.62
CA VAL A 106 -19.40 33.34 -9.76
C VAL A 106 -20.67 34.15 -9.52
N LYS A 107 -21.75 33.80 -10.24
CA LYS A 107 -23.11 34.29 -10.01
C LYS A 107 -23.86 33.37 -9.07
#